data_AF-A0A950QS42-F1
#
_entry.id   AF-A0A950QS42-F1
#
_cell.length_a   1.000
_cell.length_b   1.000
_cell.length_c   1.000
_cell.angle_alpha   90.00
_cell.angle_beta   90.00
_cell.angle_gamma   90.00
#
_symmetry.space_group_name_H-M   'P 1'
#
loop_
_entity.id
_entity.type
_entity.pdbx_description
1 polymer ?
#
loop_
_entity_poly.entity_id
_entity_poly.type
_entity_poly.pdbx_seq_one_letter_code
_entity_poly.pdbx_strand_id
1 'polypeptide(L)'
;AYTDKEANADGVVIGTIRQYRETALSYDTNLVPLEYQLWIIMDLKFLDIHNNQYLWHEPAIEEKLRYFAETAPGGKTVEEAREELWARFANDIVRRTIEGFGSVTSASPRAVPKAPEPENPPPQYPSTAPY
;
A
#
# COMPACT_ATOMS: atom_id res chain seq x y z
N ALA A 1 -20.77 17.42 16.15
CA ALA A 1 -21.15 16.08 15.67
C ALA A 1 -20.02 15.57 14.78
N TYR A 2 -19.44 14.41 15.08
CA TYR A 2 -18.44 13.80 14.22
C TYR A 2 -19.14 13.39 12.91
N THR A 3 -18.72 13.97 11.79
CA THR A 3 -19.27 13.64 10.46
C THR A 3 -18.22 12.83 9.74
N ASP A 4 -18.54 11.57 9.48
CA ASP A 4 -17.72 10.51 8.86
C ASP A 4 -17.88 10.45 7.33
N LYS A 5 -18.40 11.53 6.72
CA LYS A 5 -18.54 11.60 5.26
C LYS A 5 -17.20 11.91 4.63
N GLU A 6 -16.74 11.03 3.74
CA GLU A 6 -15.52 11.20 2.94
C GLU A 6 -15.46 12.56 2.22
N ALA A 7 -16.61 13.04 1.73
CA ALA A 7 -16.72 14.34 1.05
C ALA A 7 -16.37 15.57 1.92
N ASN A 8 -16.33 15.41 3.25
CA ASN A 8 -15.97 16.49 4.18
C ASN A 8 -14.56 16.34 4.74
N ALA A 9 -13.79 15.33 4.30
CA ALA A 9 -12.43 15.11 4.75
C ALA A 9 -11.43 15.97 3.96
N ASP A 10 -10.39 16.47 4.62
CA ASP A 10 -9.29 17.18 3.96
C ASP A 10 -8.28 16.21 3.32
N GLY A 11 -8.20 14.99 3.84
CA GLY A 11 -7.36 13.94 3.28
C GLY A 11 -7.90 12.54 3.58
N VAL A 12 -7.59 11.59 2.70
CA VAL A 12 -8.06 10.20 2.75
C VAL A 12 -6.88 9.25 2.68
N VAL A 13 -6.85 8.31 3.61
CA VAL A 13 -5.94 7.17 3.57
C VAL A 13 -6.64 6.02 2.85
N ILE A 14 -6.05 5.56 1.75
CA ILE A 14 -6.57 4.47 0.93
C ILE A 14 -5.64 3.27 1.06
N GLY A 15 -6.17 2.17 1.63
CA GLY A 15 -5.49 0.88 1.72
C GLY A 15 -6.01 -0.08 0.65
N THR A 16 -5.11 -0.77 -0.05
CA THR A 16 -5.46 -1.85 -0.99
C THR A 16 -4.77 -3.14 -0.58
N ILE A 17 -5.53 -4.15 -0.18
CA ILE A 17 -4.98 -5.47 0.16
C ILE A 17 -4.56 -6.15 -1.14
N ARG A 18 -3.25 -6.42 -1.27
CA ARG A 18 -2.68 -7.15 -2.41
C ARG A 18 -2.70 -8.65 -2.20
N GLN A 19 -2.41 -9.08 -0.99
CA GLN A 19 -2.31 -10.49 -0.66
C GLN A 19 -2.86 -10.75 0.73
N TYR A 20 -3.66 -11.80 0.84
CA TYR A 20 -4.09 -12.40 2.08
C TYR A 20 -3.73 -13.87 2.02
N ARG A 21 -2.83 -14.34 2.88
CA ARG A 21 -2.41 -15.74 2.90
C ARG A 21 -2.36 -16.26 4.33
N GLU A 22 -3.02 -17.37 4.53
CA GLU A 22 -2.89 -18.20 5.72
C GLU A 22 -2.13 -19.47 5.36
N THR A 23 -1.21 -19.91 6.21
CA THR A 23 -0.38 -21.09 5.95
C THR A 23 -0.14 -21.85 7.24
N ALA A 24 -0.45 -23.15 7.25
CA ALA A 24 -0.10 -24.04 8.35
C ALA A 24 1.43 -24.21 8.41
N LEU A 25 2.01 -24.02 9.59
CA LEU A 25 3.45 -24.14 9.84
C LEU A 25 3.83 -25.49 10.44
N SER A 26 2.95 -26.06 11.27
CA SER A 26 3.19 -27.32 11.95
C SER A 26 1.92 -28.15 12.05
N TYR A 27 2.12 -29.46 12.20
CA TYR A 27 1.05 -30.45 12.29
C TYR A 27 1.33 -31.39 13.46
N ASP A 28 0.27 -31.93 14.05
CA ASP A 28 0.35 -32.98 15.07
C ASP A 28 0.56 -34.38 14.46
N THR A 29 0.62 -35.41 15.31
CA THR A 29 0.74 -36.82 14.92
C THR A 29 -0.39 -37.30 14.00
N ASN A 30 -1.55 -36.66 14.03
CA ASN A 30 -2.72 -36.97 13.22
C ASN A 30 -2.84 -36.09 11.97
N LEU A 31 -1.80 -35.30 11.65
CA LEU A 31 -1.78 -34.32 10.54
C LEU A 31 -2.79 -33.18 10.70
N VAL A 32 -3.18 -32.86 11.94
CA VAL A 32 -4.00 -31.68 12.26
C VAL A 32 -3.06 -30.48 12.42
N PRO A 33 -3.32 -29.35 11.73
CA PRO A 33 -2.52 -28.15 11.89
C PRO A 33 -2.53 -27.65 13.34
N LEU A 34 -1.34 -27.42 13.92
CA LEU A 34 -1.18 -26.89 15.28
C LEU A 34 -0.89 -25.39 15.27
N GLU A 35 -0.16 -24.91 14.27
CA GLU A 35 0.25 -23.52 14.17
C GLU A 35 0.01 -23.00 12.77
N TYR A 36 -0.50 -21.78 12.68
CA TYR A 36 -0.73 -21.05 11.45
C TYR A 36 0.08 -19.76 11.41
N GLN A 37 0.39 -19.32 10.19
CA GLN A 37 0.89 -18.01 9.89
C GLN A 37 -0.11 -17.27 9.01
N LEU A 38 -0.59 -16.13 9.50
CA LEU A 38 -1.34 -15.16 8.72
C LEU A 38 -0.35 -14.11 8.18
N TRP A 39 -0.35 -13.91 6.86
CA TRP A 39 0.47 -12.93 6.17
C TRP A 39 -0.39 -12.10 5.24
N ILE A 40 -0.37 -10.78 5.45
CA ILE A 40 -1.09 -9.82 4.62
C ILE A 40 -0.10 -8.81 4.06
N ILE A 41 -0.28 -8.47 2.79
CA ILE A 41 0.44 -7.41 2.10
C ILE A 41 -0.58 -6.39 1.61
N MET A 42 -0.36 -5.12 1.89
CA MET A 42 -1.21 -4.03 1.42
C MET A 42 -0.41 -2.86 0.85
N ASP A 43 -1.00 -2.14 -0.09
CA ASP A 43 -0.52 -0.82 -0.48
C ASP A 43 -1.28 0.24 0.28
N LEU A 44 -0.59 1.35 0.56
CA LEU A 44 -1.17 2.50 1.21
C LEU A 44 -0.91 3.77 0.40
N LYS A 45 -1.92 4.63 0.35
CA LYS A 45 -1.86 5.93 -0.33
C LYS A 45 -2.53 6.96 0.55
N PHE A 46 -1.98 8.17 0.58
CA PHE A 46 -2.62 9.31 1.19
C PHE A 46 -2.98 10.34 0.11
N LEU A 47 -4.28 10.59 -0.04
CA LEU A 47 -4.86 11.48 -1.01
C LEU A 47 -5.28 12.78 -0.31
N ASP A 48 -4.82 13.92 -0.81
CA ASP A 48 -5.43 15.21 -0.54
C ASP A 48 -6.62 15.40 -1.49
N ILE A 49 -7.83 15.53 -0.93
CA ILE A 49 -9.06 15.64 -1.74
C ILE A 49 -9.12 16.99 -2.45
N HIS A 50 -8.70 18.08 -1.80
CA HIS A 50 -8.83 19.44 -2.33
C HIS A 50 -7.95 19.64 -3.56
N ASN A 51 -6.74 19.11 -3.51
CA ASN A 51 -5.78 19.17 -4.62
C ASN A 51 -5.86 17.95 -5.55
N ASN A 52 -6.68 16.94 -5.20
CA ASN A 52 -6.78 15.65 -5.86
C ASN A 52 -5.40 15.03 -6.16
N GLN A 53 -4.50 15.10 -5.18
CA GLN A 53 -3.11 14.71 -5.32
C GLN A 53 -2.73 13.68 -4.27
N TYR A 54 -2.07 12.60 -4.69
CA TYR A 54 -1.43 11.70 -3.75
C TYR A 54 -0.19 12.36 -3.17
N LEU A 55 -0.23 12.64 -1.86
CA LEU A 55 0.89 13.22 -1.13
C LEU A 55 1.90 12.16 -0.75
N TRP A 56 1.44 10.92 -0.54
CA TRP A 56 2.27 9.83 -0.09
C TRP A 56 1.75 8.49 -0.62
N HIS A 57 2.69 7.61 -0.94
CA HIS A 57 2.41 6.24 -1.35
C HIS A 57 3.48 5.32 -0.79
N GLU A 58 3.02 4.27 -0.12
CA GLU A 58 3.87 3.17 0.34
C GLU A 58 3.37 1.86 -0.25
N PRO A 59 4.14 1.27 -1.17
CA PRO A 59 3.80 -0.02 -1.75
C PRO A 59 4.18 -1.16 -0.81
N ALA A 60 3.34 -2.20 -0.78
CA ALA A 60 3.65 -3.51 -0.20
C ALA A 60 4.07 -3.50 1.29
N ILE A 61 3.35 -2.77 2.13
CA ILE A 61 3.44 -2.91 3.58
C ILE A 61 3.01 -4.32 3.96
N GLU A 62 3.80 -5.03 4.76
CA GLU A 62 3.52 -6.41 5.15
C GLU A 62 3.45 -6.59 6.66
N GLU A 63 2.48 -7.39 7.11
CA GLU A 63 2.38 -7.85 8.49
C GLU A 63 2.22 -9.36 8.53
N LYS A 64 2.88 -9.97 9.51
CA LYS A 64 2.89 -11.43 9.73
C LYS A 64 2.52 -11.72 11.17
N LEU A 65 1.57 -12.62 11.38
CA LEU A 65 1.18 -13.12 12.68
C LEU A 65 1.22 -14.64 12.70
N ARG A 66 1.94 -15.19 13.66
CA ARG A 66 1.92 -16.63 13.97
C ARG A 66 0.97 -16.86 15.14
N TYR A 67 0.11 -17.86 15.03
CA TYR A 67 -0.83 -18.19 16.07
C TYR A 67 -1.10 -19.70 16.12
N PHE A 68 -1.43 -20.21 17.30
CA PHE A 68 -1.80 -21.61 17.48
C PHE A 68 -3.26 -21.81 17.10
N ALA A 69 -3.57 -22.95 16.46
CA ALA A 69 -4.93 -23.35 16.14
C ALA A 69 -5.78 -23.48 17.42
N GLU A 70 -7.08 -23.22 17.34
CA GLU A 70 -8.03 -23.33 18.47
C GLU A 70 -7.99 -24.69 19.19
N THR A 71 -7.61 -25.75 18.48
CA THR A 71 -7.47 -27.10 19.02
C THR A 71 -6.27 -27.28 19.94
N ALA A 72 -5.31 -26.34 19.91
CA ALA A 72 -4.13 -26.34 20.75
C ALA A 72 -4.33 -25.50 22.04
N PRO A 73 -3.60 -25.79 23.13
CA PRO A 73 -3.67 -24.99 24.35
C PRO A 73 -3.29 -23.53 24.10
N GLY A 74 -4.19 -22.59 24.40
CA GLY A 74 -3.98 -21.16 24.11
C GLY A 74 -4.13 -20.81 22.62
N GLY A 75 -4.80 -21.67 21.86
CA GLY A 75 -5.16 -21.45 20.46
C GLY A 75 -6.08 -20.25 20.27
N LYS A 76 -6.03 -19.68 19.06
CA LYS A 76 -6.88 -18.57 18.63
C LYS A 76 -7.64 -18.96 17.37
N THR A 77 -8.78 -18.31 17.17
CA THR A 77 -9.48 -18.39 15.89
C THR A 77 -8.76 -17.56 14.82
N VAL A 78 -9.05 -17.84 13.56
CA VAL A 78 -8.54 -17.04 12.43
C VAL A 78 -9.00 -15.59 12.53
N GLU A 79 -10.22 -15.37 13.02
CA GLU A 79 -10.83 -14.05 13.20
C GLU A 79 -10.12 -13.26 14.30
N GLU A 80 -9.81 -13.89 15.44
CA GLU A 80 -9.05 -13.26 16.52
C GLU A 80 -7.64 -12.88 16.07
N ALA A 81 -6.97 -13.79 15.35
CA ALA A 81 -5.66 -13.53 14.77
C ALA A 81 -5.72 -12.38 13.74
N ARG A 82 -6.77 -12.33 12.93
CA ARG A 82 -6.99 -11.26 11.96
C ARG A 82 -7.19 -9.91 12.65
N GLU A 83 -7.99 -9.85 13.72
CA GLU A 83 -8.22 -8.62 14.46
C GLU A 83 -6.93 -8.09 15.10
N GLU A 84 -6.11 -8.98 15.68
CA GLU A 84 -4.79 -8.61 16.19
C GLU A 84 -3.89 -8.04 15.10
N LEU A 85 -3.89 -8.66 13.92
CA LEU A 85 -3.10 -8.20 12.79
C LEU A 85 -3.62 -6.86 12.23
N TRP A 86 -4.93 -6.61 12.23
CA TRP A 86 -5.49 -5.31 11.88
C TRP A 86 -5.11 -4.22 12.88
N ALA A 87 -5.08 -4.53 14.18
CA ALA A 87 -4.60 -3.60 15.18
C ALA A 87 -3.13 -3.22 14.96
N ARG A 88 -2.29 -4.16 14.51
CA ARG A 88 -0.90 -3.87 14.12
C ARG A 88 -0.86 -2.93 12.94
N PHE A 89 -1.55 -3.27 11.84
CA PHE A 89 -1.65 -2.40 10.67
C PHE A 89 -2.16 -1.00 11.01
N ALA A 90 -3.17 -0.87 11.87
CA ALA A 90 -3.71 0.43 12.26
C ALA A 90 -2.64 1.33 12.92
N ASN A 91 -1.91 0.78 13.89
CA ASN A 91 -0.80 1.51 14.53
C ASN A 91 0.29 1.89 13.52
N ASP A 92 0.60 0.96 12.63
CA ASP A 92 1.59 1.10 11.59
C ASP A 92 1.20 2.17 10.54
N ILE A 93 -0.06 2.21 10.13
CA ILE A 93 -0.63 3.23 9.24
C ILE A 93 -0.59 4.61 9.93
N VAL A 94 -1.00 4.70 11.19
CA VAL A 94 -0.99 5.98 11.93
C VAL A 94 0.43 6.50 12.08
N ARG A 95 1.36 5.63 12.49
CA ARG A 95 2.75 6.00 12.66
C ARG A 95 3.37 6.47 11.34
N ARG A 96 3.18 5.72 10.25
CA ARG A 96 3.76 6.06 8.95
C ARG A 96 3.10 7.26 8.30
N THR A 97 1.82 7.51 8.52
CA THR A 97 1.17 8.74 8.03
C THR A 97 1.67 9.98 8.78
N ILE A 98 1.91 9.89 10.09
CA ILE A 98 2.46 11.02 10.89
C ILE A 98 3.95 11.24 10.59
N GLU A 99 4.77 10.18 10.61
CA GLU A 99 6.22 10.26 10.39
C GLU A 99 6.57 10.51 8.91
N GLY A 100 5.85 9.89 7.98
CA GLY A 100 6.06 10.02 6.54
C GLY A 100 5.72 11.40 5.99
N PHE A 101 4.80 12.13 6.63
CA PHE A 101 4.49 13.52 6.27
C PHE A 101 5.67 14.47 6.49
N GLY A 102 6.59 14.14 7.42
CA GLY A 102 7.75 14.96 7.76
C GLY A 102 8.97 14.77 6.84
N SER A 103 9.10 13.60 6.20
CA SER A 103 10.28 13.27 5.39
C SER A 103 10.15 13.62 3.90
N VAL A 104 8.94 13.92 3.42
CA VAL A 104 8.67 14.31 2.02
C VAL A 104 8.17 15.74 1.92
N THR A 105 8.93 16.68 2.48
CA THR A 105 8.77 18.12 2.20
C THR A 105 9.71 18.56 1.07
N SER A 106 9.75 17.88 -0.07
CA SER A 106 10.34 18.46 -1.29
C SER A 106 9.99 17.68 -2.55
N ALA A 107 8.75 17.79 -2.99
CA ALA A 107 8.44 17.62 -4.41
C ALA A 107 7.54 18.79 -4.82
N SER A 108 8.11 19.99 -4.80
CA SER A 108 7.55 21.10 -5.57
C SER A 108 7.44 20.63 -7.03
N PRO A 109 6.26 20.70 -7.67
CA PRO A 109 6.16 20.41 -9.09
C PRO A 109 6.92 21.53 -9.81
N ARG A 110 8.16 21.26 -10.21
CA ARG A 110 8.85 22.11 -11.17
C ARG A 110 8.03 22.01 -12.46
N ALA A 111 7.21 23.02 -12.71
CA ALA A 111 6.56 23.20 -14.00
C ALA A 111 7.65 23.12 -15.08
N VAL A 112 7.61 22.06 -15.88
CA VAL A 112 8.48 21.92 -17.04
C VAL A 112 8.14 23.08 -17.99
N PRO A 113 9.08 24.01 -18.27
CA PRO A 113 8.85 25.00 -19.29
C PRO A 113 8.63 24.26 -20.60
N LYS A 114 7.51 24.51 -21.28
CA LYS A 114 7.25 24.02 -22.63
C LYS A 114 8.44 24.48 -23.50
N ALA A 115 9.24 23.52 -23.99
CA ALA A 115 10.32 23.83 -24.91
C ALA A 115 9.72 24.55 -26.14
N PRO A 116 10.35 25.62 -26.65
CA PRO A 116 9.88 26.27 -27.87
C PRO A 116 9.88 25.24 -29.00
N GLU A 117 8.76 25.13 -29.71
CA GLU A 117 8.62 24.31 -30.91
C GLU A 117 9.70 24.73 -31.93
N PRO A 118 10.45 23.78 -32.52
CA PRO A 118 11.49 24.13 -33.48
C PRO A 118 10.86 24.75 -34.72
N GLU A 119 11.21 26.01 -35.00
CA GLU A 119 10.72 26.84 -36.10
C GLU A 119 11.20 26.39 -37.49
N ASN A 120 11.92 25.26 -37.60
CA ASN A 120 12.38 24.74 -38.89
C ASN A 120 12.08 23.25 -39.04
N PRO A 121 11.45 22.83 -40.16
CA PRO A 121 11.26 21.41 -40.45
C PRO A 121 12.63 20.72 -40.61
N PRO A 122 12.73 19.44 -40.23
CA PRO A 122 13.99 18.70 -40.33
C PRO A 122 14.47 18.66 -41.78
N PRO A 123 15.80 18.70 -42.03
CA PRO A 123 16.35 18.63 -43.37
C PRO A 123 15.92 17.34 -44.06
N GLN A 124 15.35 17.45 -45.25
CA GLN A 124 15.03 16.31 -46.10
C GLN A 124 16.32 15.71 -46.64
N TYR A 125 16.69 14.54 -46.16
CA TYR A 125 17.78 13.77 -46.75
C TYR A 125 17.27 13.07 -48.03
N PRO A 126 18.01 13.13 -49.14
CA PRO A 126 17.61 12.45 -50.36
C PRO A 126 17.62 10.93 -50.14
N SER A 127 16.53 10.29 -50.58
CA SER A 127 16.36 8.84 -50.53
C SER A 127 17.44 8.15 -51.36
N THR A 128 18.35 7.44 -50.69
CA THR A 128 19.27 6.51 -51.34
C THR A 128 18.63 5.13 -51.41
N ALA A 129 17.66 4.97 -52.29
CA ALA A 129 17.21 3.64 -52.73
C ALA A 129 17.90 3.33 -54.06
N PRO A 130 18.76 2.30 -54.16
CA PRO A 130 19.23 1.81 -55.46
C PRO A 130 18.08 1.06 -56.17
N TYR A 131 18.09 1.17 -57.50
CA TYR A 131 17.13 0.59 -58.47
C TYR A 131 16.77 -0.88 -58.22
#